data_AF-A0A966NYW0-F1
#
_entry.id   AF-A0A966NYW0-F1
#
_cell.length_a   1.000
_cell.length_b   1.000
_cell.length_c   1.000
_cell.angle_alpha   90.00
_cell.angle_beta   90.00
_cell.angle_gamma   90.00
#
_symmetry.space_group_name_H-M   'P 1'
#
loop_
_entity.id
_entity.type
_entity.pdbx_description
1 polymer ?
#
loop_
_entity_poly.entity_id
_entity_poly.type
_entity_poly.pdbx_seq_one_letter_code
_entity_poly.pdbx_strand_id
1 'polypeptide(L)'
;MEIPLVPLRLALITSLGSAAHRDAEKELTESGIGFSILTFDVRVQGEGAVPSIVKAIDHCSRRDDVDIVMLVRGGGSRTDLLAYDTLEVASAIGRCTKPMFVGVGHEIDTSVADEVASRAFKTPTACAAGVVDLVNAYVDRSEQVWDSIARLALDTVRSAEQFLSDSAHIVRHRVNEIVRVGEHTIVSARTRLRRRPLDIVRSAGRDVDAIAERVRLLDPQTTLARGWSMTRTASGETIRKASQVKAGDEVVTHLVDGTIKSVVKTTTKTKEK
;
A
#
# COMPACT_ATOMS: atom_id res chain seq x y z
N MET A 1 44.86 -0.11 17.41
CA MET A 1 45.07 0.46 16.06
C MET A 1 43.92 0.01 15.18
N GLU A 2 43.41 0.87 14.31
CA GLU A 2 42.30 0.51 13.42
C GLU A 2 42.82 -0.23 12.19
N ILE A 3 42.17 -1.34 11.83
CA ILE A 3 42.54 -2.16 10.67
C ILE A 3 41.73 -1.65 9.48
N PRO A 4 42.36 -1.30 8.34
CA PRO A 4 41.64 -0.91 7.13
C PRO A 4 40.61 -1.96 6.73
N LEU A 5 39.44 -1.51 6.28
CA LEU A 5 38.36 -2.42 5.87
C LEU A 5 38.72 -3.22 4.61
N VAL A 6 39.49 -2.63 3.71
CA VAL A 6 39.92 -3.24 2.45
C VAL A 6 41.42 -3.02 2.25
N PRO A 7 42.27 -3.78 2.98
CA PRO A 7 43.72 -3.65 2.86
C PRO A 7 44.18 -4.34 1.58
N LEU A 8 44.60 -3.58 0.57
CA LEU A 8 45.08 -4.15 -0.71
C LEU A 8 46.60 -4.07 -0.85
N ARG A 9 47.26 -3.27 -0.02
CA ARG A 9 48.70 -3.01 -0.11
C ARG A 9 49.39 -3.63 1.09
N LEU A 10 50.09 -4.73 0.87
CA LEU A 10 50.61 -5.58 1.93
C LEU A 10 52.13 -5.52 1.91
N ALA A 11 52.75 -5.32 3.07
CA ALA A 11 54.19 -5.53 3.23
C ALA A 11 54.43 -6.92 3.82
N LEU A 12 55.13 -7.80 3.10
CA LEU A 12 55.43 -9.15 3.54
C LEU A 12 56.87 -9.23 4.04
N ILE A 13 57.06 -9.26 5.36
CA ILE A 13 58.36 -9.42 6.01
C ILE A 13 58.60 -10.92 6.24
N THR A 14 59.49 -11.49 5.44
CA THR A 14 59.91 -12.90 5.57
C THR A 14 61.22 -13.14 4.81
N SER A 15 61.76 -14.35 4.85
CA SER A 15 62.92 -14.70 4.00
C SER A 15 62.46 -14.99 2.57
N LEU A 16 63.05 -14.30 1.60
CA LEU A 16 62.70 -14.39 0.19
C LEU A 16 62.98 -15.81 -0.34
N GLY A 17 61.99 -16.41 -1.01
CA GLY A 17 62.08 -17.78 -1.52
C GLY A 17 61.95 -18.87 -0.44
N SER A 18 61.61 -18.53 0.80
CA SER A 18 61.24 -19.50 1.83
C SER A 18 59.90 -20.18 1.53
N ALA A 19 59.59 -21.26 2.25
CA ALA A 19 58.27 -21.90 2.19
C ALA A 19 57.16 -20.92 2.61
N ALA A 20 57.35 -20.20 3.73
CA ALA A 20 56.39 -19.20 4.19
C ALA A 20 56.12 -18.08 3.19
N HIS A 21 57.17 -17.61 2.49
CA HIS A 21 56.99 -16.64 1.42
C HIS A 21 56.06 -17.17 0.34
N ARG A 22 56.35 -18.38 -0.19
CA ARG A 22 55.54 -19.01 -1.22
C ARG A 22 54.12 -19.31 -0.75
N ASP A 23 53.95 -19.77 0.48
CA ASP A 23 52.64 -20.14 1.03
C ASP A 23 51.74 -18.90 1.18
N ALA A 24 52.28 -17.80 1.72
CA ALA A 24 51.52 -16.55 1.86
C ALA A 24 51.23 -15.89 0.51
N GLU A 25 52.22 -15.83 -0.39
CA GLU A 25 52.05 -15.26 -1.74
C GLU A 25 51.06 -16.06 -2.57
N LYS A 26 51.10 -17.40 -2.49
CA LYS A 26 50.15 -18.28 -3.17
C LYS A 26 48.73 -18.07 -2.67
N GLU A 27 48.51 -18.06 -1.35
CA GLU A 27 47.19 -17.83 -0.76
C GLU A 27 46.59 -16.48 -1.20
N LEU A 28 47.40 -15.41 -1.16
CA LEU A 28 46.98 -14.09 -1.61
C LEU A 28 46.67 -14.06 -3.11
N THR A 29 47.47 -14.73 -3.94
CA THR A 29 47.29 -14.73 -5.41
C THR A 29 46.11 -15.60 -5.85
N GLU A 30 45.88 -16.75 -5.19
CA GLU A 30 44.78 -17.66 -5.50
C GLU A 30 43.42 -17.15 -5.02
N SER A 31 43.40 -16.16 -4.11
CA SER A 31 42.17 -15.51 -3.64
C SER A 31 41.37 -14.78 -4.73
N GLY A 32 42.00 -14.45 -5.86
CA GLY A 32 41.40 -13.65 -6.93
C GLY A 32 41.31 -12.15 -6.64
N ILE A 33 41.84 -11.70 -5.50
CA ILE A 33 41.88 -10.28 -5.11
C ILE A 33 43.19 -9.65 -5.58
N GLY A 34 43.11 -8.43 -6.11
CA GLY A 34 44.25 -7.68 -6.64
C GLY A 34 45.17 -7.08 -5.56
N PHE A 35 45.78 -7.91 -4.73
CA PHE A 35 46.74 -7.45 -3.72
C PHE A 35 48.05 -6.94 -4.36
N SER A 36 48.57 -5.83 -3.84
CA SER A 36 49.92 -5.34 -4.11
C SER A 36 50.82 -5.76 -2.96
N ILE A 37 51.72 -6.71 -3.22
CA ILE A 37 52.59 -7.32 -2.20
C ILE A 37 54.00 -6.75 -2.35
N LEU A 38 54.49 -6.10 -1.30
CA LEU A 38 55.86 -5.61 -1.17
C LEU A 38 56.63 -6.53 -0.22
N THR A 39 57.45 -7.43 -0.75
CA THR A 39 58.25 -8.35 0.06
C THR A 39 59.52 -7.68 0.58
N PHE A 40 59.78 -7.81 1.88
CA PHE A 40 61.00 -7.38 2.54
C PHE A 40 61.78 -8.61 3.01
N ASP A 41 62.90 -8.90 2.34
CA ASP A 41 63.77 -10.01 2.69
C ASP A 41 64.46 -9.76 4.03
N VAL A 42 64.22 -10.66 4.98
CA VAL A 42 64.83 -10.64 6.32
C VAL A 42 65.38 -12.01 6.68
N ARG A 43 66.35 -12.02 7.59
CA ARG A 43 66.78 -13.27 8.22
C ARG A 43 65.73 -13.65 9.25
N VAL A 44 65.16 -14.84 9.09
CA VAL A 44 64.11 -15.36 9.99
C VAL A 44 64.68 -16.17 11.16
N GLN A 45 65.99 -16.45 11.17
CA GLN A 45 66.70 -17.21 12.22
C GLN A 45 68.18 -16.81 12.32
N GLY A 46 68.81 -17.10 13.46
CA GLY A 46 70.23 -16.83 13.75
C GLY A 46 70.52 -15.41 14.27
N GLU A 47 71.79 -15.12 14.57
CA GLU A 47 72.24 -13.85 15.23
C GLU A 47 71.89 -12.58 14.44
N GLY A 48 71.63 -12.67 13.14
CA GLY A 48 71.24 -11.53 12.30
C GLY A 48 69.73 -11.30 12.16
N ALA A 49 68.90 -12.15 12.75
CA ALA A 49 67.45 -12.10 12.53
C ALA A 49 66.82 -10.84 13.14
N VAL A 50 67.02 -10.62 14.44
CA VAL A 50 66.41 -9.52 15.20
C VAL A 50 66.70 -8.15 14.56
N PRO A 51 67.95 -7.76 14.26
CA PRO A 51 68.22 -6.45 13.66
C PRO A 51 67.60 -6.30 12.25
N SER A 52 67.52 -7.39 11.49
CA SER A 52 66.94 -7.36 10.14
C SER A 52 65.41 -7.18 10.17
N ILE A 53 64.72 -7.88 11.08
CA ILE A 53 63.27 -7.78 11.27
C ILE A 53 62.90 -6.38 11.76
N VAL A 54 63.58 -5.87 12.79
CA VAL A 54 63.33 -4.52 13.33
C VAL A 54 63.50 -3.46 12.25
N LYS A 55 64.58 -3.54 11.46
CA LYS A 55 64.83 -2.59 10.37
C LYS A 55 63.73 -2.65 9.28
N ALA A 56 63.23 -3.84 8.97
CA ALA A 56 62.14 -4.01 8.01
C ALA A 56 60.82 -3.42 8.52
N ILE A 57 60.46 -3.69 9.79
CA ILE A 57 59.26 -3.13 10.43
C ILE A 57 59.33 -1.60 10.45
N ASP A 58 60.46 -1.04 10.89
CA ASP A 58 60.66 0.42 10.95
C ASP A 58 60.59 1.07 9.56
N HIS A 59 61.05 0.37 8.52
CA HIS A 59 60.94 0.84 7.15
C HIS A 59 59.48 0.82 6.67
N CYS A 60 58.75 -0.27 6.91
CA CYS A 60 57.34 -0.40 6.54
C CYS A 60 56.46 0.61 7.27
N SER A 61 56.76 0.92 8.53
CA SER A 61 56.02 1.90 9.33
C SER A 61 56.03 3.31 8.74
N ARG A 62 57.05 3.67 7.93
CA ARG A 62 57.16 5.01 7.32
C ARG A 62 56.58 5.09 5.91
N ARG A 63 56.02 3.99 5.42
CA ARG A 63 55.52 3.88 4.05
C ARG A 63 54.03 4.20 3.98
N ASP A 64 53.67 5.15 3.13
CA ASP A 64 52.26 5.45 2.83
C ASP A 64 51.67 4.47 1.82
N ASP A 65 52.51 3.64 1.20
CA ASP A 65 52.13 2.62 0.25
C ASP A 65 51.87 1.23 0.83
N VAL A 66 51.69 1.16 2.16
CA VAL A 66 51.39 -0.07 2.90
C VAL A 66 50.19 0.15 3.80
N ASP A 67 49.19 -0.73 3.68
CA ASP A 67 47.99 -0.77 4.49
C ASP A 67 48.18 -1.68 5.71
N ILE A 68 48.78 -2.86 5.51
CA ILE A 68 49.06 -3.86 6.56
C ILE A 68 50.47 -4.42 6.38
N VAL A 69 51.15 -4.67 7.49
CA VAL A 69 52.44 -5.35 7.53
C VAL A 69 52.25 -6.76 8.06
N MET A 70 52.71 -7.74 7.29
CA MET A 70 52.66 -9.16 7.62
C MET A 70 54.07 -9.64 7.98
N LEU A 71 54.26 -10.10 9.22
CA LEU A 71 55.48 -10.77 9.65
C LEU A 71 55.22 -12.27 9.68
N VAL A 72 55.80 -13.01 8.75
CA VAL A 72 55.55 -14.46 8.62
C VAL A 72 56.84 -15.25 8.57
N ARG A 73 56.80 -16.46 9.13
CA ARG A 73 57.95 -17.36 9.19
C ARG A 73 57.49 -18.79 8.97
N GLY A 74 58.29 -19.55 8.22
CA GLY A 74 57.98 -20.94 7.88
C GLY A 74 58.27 -21.91 9.01
N GLY A 75 58.04 -23.20 8.76
CA GLY A 75 58.36 -24.26 9.73
C GLY A 75 59.80 -24.20 10.23
N GLY A 76 60.00 -24.59 11.49
CA GLY A 76 61.32 -24.74 12.10
C GLY A 76 61.26 -24.95 13.61
N SER A 77 62.42 -25.14 14.21
CA SER A 77 62.57 -25.52 15.62
C SER A 77 62.14 -24.40 16.58
N ARG A 78 61.89 -24.75 17.85
CA ARG A 78 61.59 -23.77 18.91
C ARG A 78 62.72 -22.74 19.11
N THR A 79 63.96 -23.14 18.85
CA THR A 79 65.14 -22.26 18.86
C THR A 79 65.07 -21.13 17.84
N ASP A 80 64.32 -21.31 16.76
CA ASP A 80 64.16 -20.29 15.72
C ASP A 80 63.07 -19.26 16.07
N LEU A 81 62.20 -19.55 17.05
CA LEU A 81 61.20 -18.61 17.57
C LEU A 81 61.81 -17.54 18.48
N LEU A 82 63.02 -17.78 19.03
CA LEU A 82 63.69 -16.88 19.97
C LEU A 82 63.87 -15.45 19.43
N ALA A 83 64.02 -15.28 18.11
CA ALA A 83 64.12 -13.96 17.50
C ALA A 83 62.85 -13.12 17.68
N TYR A 84 61.69 -13.77 17.77
CA TYR A 84 60.37 -13.14 17.92
C TYR A 84 59.95 -12.95 19.39
N ASP A 85 60.71 -13.53 20.33
CA ASP A 85 60.56 -13.37 21.79
C ASP A 85 61.48 -12.29 22.38
N THR A 86 62.00 -11.40 21.53
CA THR A 86 62.89 -10.32 21.96
C THR A 86 62.14 -9.02 22.22
N LEU A 87 62.63 -8.23 23.18
CA LEU A 87 62.06 -6.91 23.49
C LEU A 87 62.17 -5.98 22.27
N GLU A 88 63.22 -6.11 21.48
CA GLU A 88 63.49 -5.31 20.29
C GLU A 88 62.43 -5.51 19.22
N VAL A 89 62.10 -6.77 18.88
CA VAL A 89 61.04 -7.08 17.91
C VAL A 89 59.69 -6.69 18.46
N ALA A 90 59.37 -7.04 19.71
CA ALA A 90 58.10 -6.68 20.33
C ALA A 90 57.87 -5.16 20.37
N SER A 91 58.93 -4.40 20.71
CA SER A 91 58.89 -2.94 20.74
C SER A 91 58.77 -2.33 19.34
N ALA A 92 59.39 -2.94 18.32
CA ALA A 92 59.22 -2.52 16.92
C ALA A 92 57.77 -2.74 16.43
N ILE A 93 57.18 -3.91 16.72
CA ILE A 93 55.78 -4.22 16.39
C ILE A 93 54.84 -3.22 17.08
N GLY A 94 55.01 -3.00 18.38
CA GLY A 94 54.16 -2.10 19.17
C GLY A 94 54.28 -0.61 18.79
N ARG A 95 55.41 -0.19 18.20
CA ARG A 95 55.62 1.18 17.71
C ARG A 95 55.27 1.36 16.23
N CYS A 96 55.06 0.28 15.48
CA CYS A 96 54.67 0.36 14.09
C CYS A 96 53.38 1.18 13.97
N THR A 97 53.30 2.08 13.00
CA THR A 97 52.11 2.90 12.74
C THR A 97 51.09 2.17 11.85
N LYS A 98 51.47 1.02 11.29
CA LYS A 98 50.63 0.17 10.44
C LYS A 98 50.20 -1.08 11.21
N PRO A 99 48.99 -1.61 10.99
CA PRO A 99 48.56 -2.84 11.60
C PRO A 99 49.52 -3.99 11.27
N MET A 100 49.94 -4.71 12.31
CA MET A 100 50.91 -5.81 12.22
C MET A 100 50.18 -7.14 12.35
N PHE A 101 50.28 -7.98 11.31
CA PHE A 101 49.73 -9.32 11.29
C PHE A 101 50.89 -10.30 11.42
N VAL A 102 50.85 -11.17 12.42
CA VAL A 102 51.96 -12.09 12.72
C VAL A 102 51.51 -13.52 12.44
N GLY A 103 52.34 -14.27 11.71
CA GLY A 103 52.13 -15.67 11.35
C GLY A 103 53.42 -16.47 11.47
N VAL A 104 54.06 -16.44 12.65
CA VAL A 104 55.41 -17.02 12.90
C VAL A 104 55.39 -18.30 13.73
N GLY A 105 54.28 -18.56 14.42
CA GLY A 105 54.12 -19.65 15.40
C GLY A 105 53.83 -21.03 14.82
N HIS A 106 53.66 -22.00 15.73
CA HIS A 106 53.07 -23.33 15.49
C HIS A 106 51.95 -23.52 16.54
N GLU A 107 51.12 -24.56 16.43
CA GLU A 107 49.93 -24.75 17.30
C GLU A 107 50.19 -24.76 18.83
N ILE A 108 51.44 -24.88 19.27
CA ILE A 108 51.80 -25.14 20.68
C ILE A 108 52.54 -23.97 21.34
N ASP A 109 53.20 -23.09 20.57
CA ASP A 109 54.08 -22.04 21.11
C ASP A 109 53.56 -20.64 20.72
N THR A 110 53.19 -19.83 21.71
CA THR A 110 52.86 -18.39 21.57
C THR A 110 54.14 -17.56 21.75
N SER A 111 54.44 -16.67 20.82
CA SER A 111 55.58 -15.75 20.92
C SER A 111 55.16 -14.37 21.44
N VAL A 112 56.12 -13.60 21.98
CA VAL A 112 55.87 -12.20 22.39
C VAL A 112 55.39 -11.38 21.19
N ALA A 113 55.90 -11.65 19.98
CA ALA A 113 55.43 -11.01 18.76
C ALA A 113 53.93 -11.23 18.49
N ASP A 114 53.39 -12.41 18.80
CA ASP A 114 51.96 -12.71 18.65
C ASP A 114 51.11 -11.87 19.62
N GLU A 115 51.60 -11.69 20.85
CA GLU A 115 50.91 -10.93 21.91
C GLU A 115 50.84 -9.41 21.63
N VAL A 116 51.87 -8.87 20.99
CA VAL A 116 51.91 -7.43 20.65
C VAL A 116 51.37 -7.10 19.26
N ALA A 117 51.04 -8.11 18.45
CA ALA A 117 50.51 -7.93 17.11
C ALA A 117 49.10 -7.32 17.11
N SER A 118 48.71 -6.71 15.99
CA SER A 118 47.30 -6.33 15.79
C SER A 118 46.40 -7.55 15.61
N ARG A 119 46.91 -8.57 14.92
CA ARG A 119 46.32 -9.92 14.84
C ARG A 119 47.42 -10.97 14.75
N ALA A 120 47.27 -12.06 15.49
CA ALA A 120 48.16 -13.20 15.44
C ALA A 120 47.47 -14.40 14.77
N PHE A 121 48.23 -15.15 13.99
CA PHE A 121 47.79 -16.31 13.24
C PHE A 121 48.76 -17.45 13.45
N LYS A 122 48.22 -18.67 13.42
CA LYS A 122 49.00 -19.89 13.65
C LYS A 122 50.04 -20.16 12.57
N THR A 123 49.81 -19.73 11.33
CA THR A 123 50.65 -20.07 10.16
C THR A 123 50.75 -18.90 9.18
N PRO A 124 51.77 -18.88 8.29
CA PRO A 124 51.86 -17.93 7.20
C PRO A 124 50.61 -17.91 6.31
N THR A 125 50.11 -19.10 5.94
CA THR A 125 48.89 -19.25 5.14
C THR A 125 47.67 -18.70 5.86
N ALA A 126 47.49 -19.00 7.16
CA ALA A 126 46.37 -18.46 7.94
C ALA A 126 46.45 -16.93 8.08
N CYS A 127 47.66 -16.37 8.15
CA CYS A 127 47.88 -14.92 8.16
C CYS A 127 47.42 -14.28 6.84
N ALA A 128 47.80 -14.87 5.70
CA ALA A 128 47.33 -14.45 4.38
C ALA A 128 45.80 -14.60 4.24
N ALA A 129 45.24 -15.75 4.62
CA ALA A 129 43.80 -16.00 4.58
C ALA A 129 43.04 -14.99 5.45
N GLY A 130 43.57 -14.61 6.62
CA GLY A 130 42.97 -13.59 7.47
C GLY A 130 42.91 -12.19 6.85
N VAL A 131 43.80 -11.87 5.90
CA VAL A 131 43.71 -10.64 5.09
C VAL A 131 42.68 -10.79 3.97
N VAL A 132 42.65 -11.95 3.30
CA VAL A 132 41.64 -12.30 2.30
C VAL A 132 40.22 -12.19 2.88
N ASP A 133 40.01 -12.76 4.07
CA ASP A 133 38.74 -12.75 4.78
C ASP A 133 38.24 -11.33 5.10
N LEU A 134 39.16 -10.39 5.38
CA LEU A 134 38.79 -9.00 5.62
C LEU A 134 38.18 -8.35 4.37
N VAL A 135 38.82 -8.55 3.22
CA VAL A 135 38.35 -8.01 1.95
C VAL A 135 37.05 -8.69 1.54
N ASN A 136 36.96 -10.02 1.64
CA ASN A 136 35.74 -10.76 1.31
C ASN A 136 34.56 -10.36 2.21
N ALA A 137 34.78 -10.22 3.52
CA ALA A 137 33.74 -9.75 4.43
C ALA A 137 33.23 -8.34 4.09
N TYR A 138 34.08 -7.48 3.52
CA TYR A 138 33.66 -6.17 3.02
C TYR A 138 32.86 -6.30 1.72
N VAL A 139 33.31 -7.13 0.77
CA VAL A 139 32.60 -7.41 -0.48
C VAL A 139 31.20 -7.97 -0.20
N ASP A 140 31.11 -9.02 0.62
CA ASP A 140 29.84 -9.66 1.00
C ASP A 140 28.88 -8.65 1.64
N ARG A 141 29.38 -7.80 2.55
CA ARG A 141 28.56 -6.76 3.19
C ARG A 141 28.08 -5.73 2.18
N SER A 142 28.94 -5.33 1.25
CA SER A 142 28.58 -4.39 0.18
C SER A 142 27.48 -4.97 -0.71
N GLU A 143 27.61 -6.23 -1.12
CA GLU A 143 26.60 -6.93 -1.92
C GLU A 143 25.26 -7.07 -1.19
N GLN A 144 25.28 -7.44 0.10
CA GLN A 144 24.08 -7.53 0.93
C GLN A 144 23.34 -6.19 1.05
N VAL A 145 24.08 -5.10 1.21
CA VAL A 145 23.49 -3.74 1.24
C VAL A 145 22.90 -3.39 -0.11
N TRP A 146 23.59 -3.69 -1.21
CA TRP A 146 23.07 -3.48 -2.57
C TRP A 146 21.77 -4.22 -2.82
N ASP A 147 21.72 -5.52 -2.49
CA ASP A 147 20.51 -6.33 -2.62
C ASP A 147 19.35 -5.81 -1.77
N SER A 148 19.65 -5.24 -0.60
CA SER A 148 18.65 -4.67 0.29
C SER A 148 18.08 -3.37 -0.29
N ILE A 149 18.93 -2.50 -0.84
CA ILE A 149 18.52 -1.26 -1.53
C ILE A 149 17.64 -1.60 -2.73
N ALA A 150 18.07 -2.54 -3.57
CA ALA A 150 17.34 -2.94 -4.77
C ALA A 150 15.95 -3.49 -4.44
N ARG A 151 15.85 -4.36 -3.42
CA ARG A 151 14.57 -4.90 -2.93
C ARG A 151 13.63 -3.80 -2.45
N LEU A 152 14.11 -2.91 -1.57
CA LEU A 152 13.30 -1.82 -1.03
C LEU A 152 12.81 -0.85 -2.13
N ALA A 153 13.66 -0.55 -3.10
CA ALA A 153 13.28 0.31 -4.22
C ALA A 153 12.17 -0.33 -5.07
N LEU A 154 12.33 -1.61 -5.43
CA LEU A 154 11.33 -2.33 -6.23
C LEU A 154 10.00 -2.48 -5.49
N ASP A 155 10.03 -2.81 -4.20
CA ASP A 155 8.81 -2.97 -3.40
C ASP A 155 8.07 -1.64 -3.21
N THR A 156 8.80 -0.53 -3.09
CA THR A 156 8.22 0.81 -3.03
C THR A 156 7.49 1.16 -4.33
N VAL A 157 8.11 0.89 -5.48
CA VAL A 157 7.49 1.13 -6.80
C VAL A 157 6.26 0.27 -6.99
N ARG A 158 6.36 -1.04 -6.71
CA ARG A 158 5.22 -1.97 -6.80
C ARG A 158 4.05 -1.57 -5.91
N SER A 159 4.34 -1.14 -4.69
CA SER A 159 3.32 -0.69 -3.74
C SER A 159 2.60 0.57 -4.23
N ALA A 160 3.35 1.51 -4.82
CA ALA A 160 2.78 2.71 -5.42
C ALA A 160 1.91 2.40 -6.65
N GLU A 161 2.37 1.50 -7.53
CA GLU A 161 1.61 1.04 -8.70
C GLU A 161 0.31 0.35 -8.30
N GLN A 162 0.36 -0.53 -7.30
CA GLN A 162 -0.81 -1.23 -6.77
C GLN A 162 -1.81 -0.24 -6.17
N PHE A 163 -1.34 0.71 -5.34
CA PHE A 163 -2.18 1.75 -4.75
C PHE A 163 -2.89 2.60 -5.82
N LEU A 164 -2.17 2.99 -6.87
CA LEU A 164 -2.73 3.78 -7.96
C LEU A 164 -3.77 2.98 -8.75
N SER A 165 -3.49 1.71 -9.04
CA SER A 165 -4.41 0.80 -9.73
C SER A 165 -5.72 0.61 -8.95
N ASP A 166 -5.61 0.34 -7.65
CA ASP A 166 -6.76 0.15 -6.77
C ASP A 166 -7.59 1.43 -6.64
N SER A 167 -6.92 2.57 -6.45
CA SER A 167 -7.56 3.88 -6.40
C SER A 167 -8.29 4.20 -7.71
N ALA A 168 -7.66 3.95 -8.86
CA ALA A 168 -8.27 4.15 -10.17
C ALA A 168 -9.51 3.25 -10.36
N HIS A 169 -9.45 2.00 -9.89
CA HIS A 169 -10.59 1.09 -9.94
C HIS A 169 -11.75 1.60 -9.08
N ILE A 170 -11.48 1.98 -7.83
CA ILE A 170 -12.49 2.50 -6.90
C ILE A 170 -13.18 3.74 -7.47
N VAL A 171 -12.38 4.71 -7.97
CA VAL A 171 -12.91 5.94 -8.55
C VAL A 171 -13.79 5.63 -9.76
N ARG A 172 -13.31 4.80 -10.69
CA ARG A 172 -14.07 4.40 -11.88
C ARG A 172 -15.40 3.73 -11.51
N HIS A 173 -15.37 2.79 -10.57
CA HIS A 173 -16.57 2.09 -10.13
C HIS A 173 -17.56 3.07 -9.47
N ARG A 174 -17.08 3.95 -8.60
CA ARG A 174 -17.96 4.90 -7.90
C ARG A 174 -18.57 5.94 -8.84
N VAL A 175 -17.79 6.44 -9.81
CA VAL A 175 -18.28 7.35 -10.85
C VAL A 175 -19.38 6.67 -11.68
N ASN A 176 -19.14 5.44 -12.14
CA ASN A 176 -20.13 4.70 -12.92
C ASN A 176 -21.43 4.46 -12.14
N GLU A 177 -21.34 4.12 -10.84
CA GLU A 177 -22.52 3.96 -9.99
C GLU A 177 -23.31 5.27 -9.82
N ILE A 178 -22.62 6.40 -9.58
CA ILE A 178 -23.26 7.71 -9.45
C ILE A 178 -23.97 8.10 -10.75
N VAL A 179 -23.29 7.94 -11.89
CA VAL A 179 -23.87 8.23 -13.22
C VAL A 179 -25.12 7.36 -13.44
N ARG A 180 -25.03 6.06 -13.19
CA ARG A 180 -26.15 5.12 -13.35
C ARG A 180 -27.37 5.48 -12.48
N VAL A 181 -27.14 5.83 -11.21
CA VAL A 181 -28.22 6.26 -10.30
C VAL A 181 -28.83 7.58 -10.76
N GLY A 182 -28.00 8.52 -11.23
CA GLY A 182 -28.43 9.80 -11.79
C GLY A 182 -29.33 9.62 -13.01
N GLU A 183 -28.90 8.78 -13.97
CA GLU A 183 -29.69 8.43 -15.15
C GLU A 183 -31.05 7.85 -14.77
N HIS A 184 -31.08 6.87 -13.86
CA HIS A 184 -32.34 6.26 -13.41
C HIS A 184 -33.28 7.29 -12.76
N THR A 185 -32.73 8.20 -11.96
CA THR A 185 -33.48 9.27 -11.31
C THR A 185 -34.08 10.24 -12.34
N ILE A 186 -33.29 10.67 -13.34
CA ILE A 186 -33.74 11.55 -14.41
C ILE A 186 -34.85 10.87 -15.24
N VAL A 187 -34.67 9.60 -15.63
CA VAL A 187 -35.67 8.86 -16.40
C VAL A 187 -36.98 8.70 -15.61
N SER A 188 -36.88 8.42 -14.32
CA SER A 188 -38.04 8.30 -13.43
C SER A 188 -38.77 9.65 -13.28
N ALA A 189 -38.04 10.74 -13.05
CA ALA A 189 -38.60 12.08 -12.95
C ALA A 189 -39.27 12.50 -14.26
N ARG A 190 -38.61 12.27 -15.41
CA ARG A 190 -39.16 12.53 -16.75
C ARG A 190 -40.48 11.77 -16.98
N THR A 191 -40.54 10.51 -16.59
CA THR A 191 -41.76 9.69 -16.75
C THR A 191 -42.91 10.22 -15.88
N ARG A 192 -42.63 10.60 -14.63
CA ARG A 192 -43.63 11.20 -13.73
C ARG A 192 -44.13 12.54 -14.26
N LEU A 193 -43.23 13.43 -14.68
CA LEU A 193 -43.57 14.73 -15.25
C LEU A 193 -44.44 14.60 -16.52
N ARG A 194 -44.21 13.58 -17.35
CA ARG A 194 -45.01 13.35 -18.55
C ARG A 194 -46.40 12.78 -18.27
N ARG A 195 -46.53 11.84 -17.33
CA ARG A 195 -47.79 11.11 -17.10
C ARG A 195 -48.70 11.78 -16.08
N ARG A 196 -48.14 12.23 -14.96
CA ARG A 196 -48.92 12.68 -13.81
C ARG A 196 -49.85 13.88 -14.10
N PRO A 197 -49.45 14.90 -14.87
CA PRO A 197 -50.36 16.00 -15.21
C PRO A 197 -51.58 15.54 -16.01
N LEU A 198 -51.37 14.67 -17.01
CA LEU A 198 -52.46 14.12 -17.82
C LEU A 198 -53.41 13.27 -16.97
N ASP A 199 -52.88 12.47 -16.05
CA ASP A 199 -53.70 11.67 -15.14
C ASP A 199 -54.54 12.55 -14.21
N ILE A 200 -53.96 13.64 -13.69
CA ILE A 200 -54.67 14.61 -12.84
C ILE A 200 -55.79 15.28 -13.65
N VAL A 201 -55.50 15.79 -14.85
CA VAL A 201 -56.51 16.45 -15.71
C VAL A 201 -57.63 15.48 -16.09
N ARG A 202 -57.29 14.23 -16.46
CA ARG A 202 -58.29 13.19 -16.75
C ARG A 202 -59.13 12.81 -15.53
N SER A 203 -58.54 12.79 -14.34
CA SER A 203 -59.28 12.51 -13.11
C SER A 203 -60.27 13.65 -12.81
N ALA A 204 -59.80 14.89 -12.86
CA ALA A 204 -60.65 16.05 -12.64
C ALA A 204 -61.78 16.14 -13.69
N GLY A 205 -61.49 15.82 -14.96
CA GLY A 205 -62.51 15.72 -16.00
C GLY A 205 -63.60 14.69 -15.68
N ARG A 206 -63.21 13.49 -15.23
CA ARG A 206 -64.17 12.46 -14.80
C ARG A 206 -65.03 12.91 -13.63
N ASP A 207 -64.47 13.65 -12.67
CA ASP A 207 -65.22 14.18 -11.53
C ASP A 207 -66.25 15.24 -11.99
N VAL A 208 -65.85 16.12 -12.91
CA VAL A 208 -66.74 17.12 -13.52
C VAL A 208 -67.87 16.44 -14.30
N ASP A 209 -67.56 15.45 -15.13
CA ASP A 209 -68.54 14.70 -15.90
C ASP A 209 -69.54 13.99 -14.97
N ALA A 210 -69.05 13.36 -13.90
CA ALA A 210 -69.89 12.70 -12.91
C ALA A 210 -70.84 13.67 -12.19
N ILE A 211 -70.35 14.87 -11.82
CA ILE A 211 -71.18 15.92 -11.22
C ILE A 211 -72.21 16.43 -12.23
N ALA A 212 -71.80 16.68 -13.48
CA ALA A 212 -72.69 17.14 -14.54
C ALA A 212 -73.84 16.15 -14.80
N GLU A 213 -73.56 14.84 -14.85
CA GLU A 213 -74.58 13.81 -14.94
C GLU A 213 -75.53 13.80 -13.74
N ARG A 214 -75.00 14.01 -12.53
CA ARG A 214 -75.82 14.08 -11.31
C ARG A 214 -76.76 15.28 -11.33
N VAL A 215 -76.29 16.43 -11.82
CA VAL A 215 -77.13 17.62 -12.02
C VAL A 215 -78.21 17.35 -13.07
N ARG A 216 -77.86 16.71 -14.21
CA ARG A 216 -78.84 16.32 -15.24
C ARG A 216 -79.92 15.38 -14.70
N LEU A 217 -79.56 14.44 -13.84
CA LEU A 217 -80.52 13.52 -13.21
C LEU A 217 -81.45 14.22 -12.20
N LEU A 218 -81.00 15.32 -11.59
CA LEU A 218 -81.78 16.12 -10.64
C LEU A 218 -82.57 17.26 -11.33
N ASP A 219 -82.37 17.46 -12.63
CA ASP A 219 -83.13 18.43 -13.41
C ASP A 219 -84.62 18.03 -13.43
N PRO A 220 -85.54 18.87 -12.91
CA PRO A 220 -86.96 18.59 -12.96
C PRO A 220 -87.47 18.30 -14.37
N GLN A 221 -86.86 18.89 -15.41
CA GLN A 221 -87.25 18.63 -16.80
C GLN A 221 -86.96 17.21 -17.25
N THR A 222 -85.84 16.60 -16.84
CA THR A 222 -85.55 15.20 -17.18
C THR A 222 -86.49 14.24 -16.44
N THR A 223 -86.92 14.59 -15.24
CA THR A 223 -87.94 13.83 -14.49
C THR A 223 -89.31 13.93 -15.15
N LEU A 224 -89.73 15.13 -15.58
CA LEU A 224 -90.98 15.33 -16.32
C LEU A 224 -90.96 14.60 -17.69
N ALA A 225 -89.83 14.63 -18.40
CA ALA A 225 -89.65 13.92 -19.67
C ALA A 225 -89.76 12.39 -19.55
N ARG A 226 -89.51 11.83 -18.36
CA ARG A 226 -89.72 10.39 -18.07
C ARG A 226 -91.18 10.02 -17.80
N GLY A 227 -92.12 10.95 -17.99
CA GLY A 227 -93.56 10.71 -17.83
C GLY A 227 -94.09 10.99 -16.42
N TRP A 228 -93.27 11.58 -15.55
CA TRP A 228 -93.73 12.08 -14.26
C TRP A 228 -94.39 13.45 -14.44
N SER A 229 -95.28 13.82 -13.53
CA SER A 229 -95.92 15.13 -13.54
C SER A 229 -95.76 15.81 -12.19
N MET A 230 -95.68 17.14 -12.18
CA MET A 230 -95.57 17.93 -10.96
C MET A 230 -96.85 18.74 -10.77
N THR A 231 -97.63 18.43 -9.74
CA THR A 231 -98.86 19.15 -9.43
C THR A 231 -98.61 20.29 -8.46
N ARG A 232 -99.11 21.48 -8.80
CA ARG A 232 -99.03 22.71 -8.01
C ARG A 232 -100.44 23.24 -7.69
N THR A 233 -100.59 24.02 -6.63
CA THR A 233 -101.83 24.76 -6.35
C THR A 233 -102.01 25.89 -7.38
N ALA A 234 -103.22 26.46 -7.47
CA ALA A 234 -103.46 27.65 -8.30
C ALA A 234 -102.53 28.84 -7.98
N SER A 235 -102.00 28.90 -6.75
CA SER A 235 -101.02 29.92 -6.32
C SER A 235 -99.56 29.62 -6.71
N GLY A 236 -99.28 28.45 -7.30
CA GLY A 236 -97.96 28.04 -7.78
C GLY A 236 -97.12 27.22 -6.80
N GLU A 237 -97.63 26.89 -5.61
CA GLU A 237 -96.93 26.07 -4.60
C GLU A 237 -97.00 24.57 -4.94
N THR A 238 -95.88 23.83 -4.82
CA THR A 238 -95.83 22.38 -5.12
C THR A 238 -96.56 21.55 -4.07
N ILE A 239 -97.51 20.73 -4.52
CA ILE A 239 -98.27 19.82 -3.68
C ILE A 239 -97.45 18.53 -3.50
N ARG A 240 -97.03 18.24 -2.27
CA ARG A 240 -96.24 17.03 -1.92
C ARG A 240 -97.03 16.01 -1.11
N LYS A 241 -98.11 16.43 -0.45
CA LYS A 241 -98.95 15.58 0.41
C LYS A 241 -100.42 15.80 0.06
N ALA A 242 -101.20 14.73 0.03
CA ALA A 242 -102.63 14.79 -0.30
C ALA A 242 -103.46 15.65 0.67
N SER A 243 -102.98 15.93 1.89
CA SER A 243 -103.65 16.79 2.87
C SER A 243 -103.53 18.30 2.60
N GLN A 244 -102.75 18.71 1.60
CA GLN A 244 -102.49 20.12 1.27
C GLN A 244 -103.57 20.74 0.38
N VAL A 245 -104.49 19.93 -0.16
CA VAL A 245 -105.60 20.38 -1.02
C VAL A 245 -106.90 19.76 -0.52
N LYS A 246 -108.02 20.46 -0.71
CA LYS A 246 -109.37 20.00 -0.36
C LYS A 246 -110.21 19.75 -1.62
N ALA A 247 -111.31 19.03 -1.45
CA ALA A 247 -112.28 18.86 -2.53
C ALA A 247 -112.84 20.22 -2.95
N GLY A 248 -112.75 20.54 -4.24
CA GLY A 248 -113.11 21.83 -4.84
C GLY A 248 -111.92 22.71 -5.22
N ASP A 249 -110.71 22.43 -4.75
CA ASP A 249 -109.53 23.26 -5.06
C ASP A 249 -109.03 23.02 -6.49
N GLU A 250 -108.64 24.10 -7.18
CA GLU A 250 -108.01 24.03 -8.50
C GLU A 250 -106.50 23.74 -8.37
N VAL A 251 -106.04 22.75 -9.12
CA VAL A 251 -104.65 22.32 -9.19
C VAL A 251 -104.15 22.33 -10.62
N VAL A 252 -102.88 22.67 -10.80
CA VAL A 252 -102.20 22.73 -12.09
C VAL A 252 -101.14 21.65 -12.14
N THR A 253 -101.31 20.68 -13.03
CA THR A 253 -100.34 19.61 -13.27
C THR A 253 -99.42 20.01 -14.41
N HIS A 254 -98.14 20.16 -14.12
CA HIS A 254 -97.10 20.42 -15.11
C HIS A 254 -96.57 19.10 -15.68
N LEU A 255 -96.55 19.04 -17.01
CA LEU A 255 -95.95 17.99 -17.83
C LEU A 255 -94.72 18.56 -18.55
N VAL A 256 -94.00 17.71 -19.28
CA VAL A 256 -92.80 18.11 -20.02
C VAL A 256 -93.07 19.18 -21.08
N ASP A 257 -94.24 19.15 -21.71
CA ASP A 257 -94.63 19.95 -22.87
C ASP A 257 -95.83 20.88 -22.62
N GLY A 258 -96.39 20.89 -21.40
CA GLY A 258 -97.57 21.70 -21.11
C GLY A 258 -98.09 21.62 -19.67
N THR A 259 -99.25 22.23 -19.45
CA THR A 259 -99.92 22.24 -18.14
C THR A 259 -101.39 21.89 -18.27
N ILE A 260 -101.91 21.12 -17.32
CA ILE A 260 -103.30 20.70 -17.25
C ILE A 260 -103.91 21.27 -15.97
N LYS A 261 -105.03 22.00 -16.10
CA LYS A 261 -105.81 22.51 -14.96
C LYS A 261 -106.89 21.50 -14.58
N SER A 262 -106.97 21.15 -13.30
CA SER A 262 -107.91 20.17 -12.77
C SER A 262 -108.52 20.66 -11.45
N VAL A 263 -109.73 20.20 -11.12
CA VAL A 263 -110.36 20.45 -9.82
C VAL A 263 -110.38 19.17 -9.00
N VAL A 264 -109.91 19.24 -7.76
CA VAL A 264 -109.83 18.08 -6.85
C VAL A 264 -111.23 17.63 -6.46
N LYS A 265 -111.61 16.37 -6.78
CA LYS A 265 -112.92 15.83 -6.41
C LYS A 265 -112.94 15.20 -5.01
N THR A 266 -111.92 14.43 -4.66
CA THR A 266 -111.79 13.74 -3.37
C THR A 266 -110.31 13.52 -3.05
N THR A 267 -109.95 13.59 -1.76
CA THR A 267 -108.59 13.29 -1.27
C THR A 267 -108.63 12.16 -0.26
N THR A 268 -107.95 11.06 -0.55
CA THR A 268 -107.86 9.89 0.35
C THR A 268 -106.43 9.76 0.84
N LYS A 269 -106.22 9.64 2.15
CA LYS A 269 -104.89 9.53 2.75
C LYS A 269 -104.53 8.06 2.97
N THR A 270 -103.52 7.58 2.27
CA THR A 270 -102.96 6.23 2.51
C THR A 270 -102.05 6.29 3.74
N LYS A 271 -102.22 5.40 4.73
CA LYS A 271 -101.29 5.25 5.86
C LYS A 271 -100.02 4.56 5.34
N GLU A 272 -98.90 5.28 5.31
CA GLU A 272 -97.58 4.73 4.95
C GLU A 272 -97.02 3.83 6.05
N LYS A 273 -96.15 2.90 5.63
CA LYS A 273 -95.37 1.97 6.46
C LYS A 273 -93.93 2.46 6.54
#